data_AF-A0A9D5NHB0-F1
#
_entry.id   AF-A0A9D5NHB0-F1
#
_cell.length_a   1.000
_cell.length_b   1.000
_cell.length_c   1.000
_cell.angle_alpha   90.00
_cell.angle_beta   90.00
_cell.angle_gamma   90.00
#
_symmetry.space_group_name_H-M   'P 1'
#
loop_
_entity.id
_entity.type
_entity.pdbx_description
1 polymer ?
#
loop_
_entity_poly.entity_id
_entity_poly.type
_entity_poly.pdbx_seq_one_letter_code
_entity_poly.pdbx_strand_id
1 'polypeptide(L)'
;MIKKIYQLLFLLFCLIPMSIKADCALEEKIRLKALASNIDFSYSYVMNDNDYLTFNITITNLHPDLYIYDNNKLTYYYHNKDNETTISGYDQGSSVRFDIISNYGSCKGEILFTNYVALPHYNRFYKNPLCQGIEEHNLCKKWNLVNLGNEEFETKIKAYKKSLEQEEEPIEHNQENDVMFAILDFIAKYNIYIFGGIIVIGSGLIFYLKRKDDFDLSTK
;
A
#
# COMPACT_ATOMS: atom_id res chain seq x y z
N MET A 1 -50.88 7.27 -57.61
CA MET A 1 -49.77 6.36 -57.24
C MET A 1 -48.86 6.95 -56.16
N ILE A 2 -48.40 8.20 -56.30
CA ILE A 2 -47.50 8.89 -55.36
C ILE A 2 -47.98 8.88 -53.88
N LYS A 3 -49.29 9.10 -53.60
CA LYS A 3 -49.85 9.04 -52.23
C LYS A 3 -49.68 7.68 -51.53
N LYS A 4 -49.80 6.57 -52.27
CA LYS A 4 -49.65 5.20 -51.73
C LYS A 4 -48.18 4.87 -51.41
N ILE A 5 -47.25 5.46 -52.16
CA ILE A 5 -45.81 5.34 -51.92
C ILE A 5 -45.41 6.05 -50.62
N TYR A 6 -45.93 7.26 -50.37
CA TYR A 6 -45.68 7.96 -49.11
C TYR A 6 -46.28 7.24 -47.90
N GLN A 7 -47.46 6.64 -48.04
CA GLN A 7 -48.06 5.82 -46.97
C GLN A 7 -47.25 4.55 -46.69
N LEU A 8 -46.69 3.91 -47.72
CA LEU A 8 -45.82 2.75 -47.57
C LEU A 8 -44.48 3.11 -46.92
N LEU A 9 -43.88 4.25 -47.28
CA LEU A 9 -42.64 4.76 -46.67
C LEU A 9 -42.84 5.14 -45.20
N PHE A 10 -43.97 5.74 -44.84
CA PHE A 10 -44.31 6.06 -43.46
C PHE A 10 -44.49 4.79 -42.62
N LEU A 11 -45.15 3.76 -43.16
CA LEU A 11 -45.30 2.47 -42.49
C LEU A 11 -43.94 1.78 -42.28
N LEU A 12 -43.03 1.88 -43.26
CA LEU A 12 -41.67 1.32 -43.15
C LEU A 12 -40.83 2.03 -42.08
N PHE A 13 -40.99 3.34 -41.92
CA PHE A 13 -40.30 4.14 -40.92
C PHE A 13 -40.74 3.78 -39.49
N CYS A 14 -42.02 3.44 -39.28
CA CYS A 14 -42.53 2.99 -37.98
C CYS A 14 -42.08 1.58 -37.58
N LEU A 15 -41.59 0.77 -38.52
CA LEU A 15 -41.11 -0.59 -38.26
C LEU A 15 -39.64 -0.64 -37.85
N ILE A 16 -38.93 0.49 -37.83
CA ILE A 16 -37.55 0.56 -37.33
C ILE A 16 -37.61 0.52 -35.80
N PRO A 17 -37.15 -0.56 -35.13
CA PRO A 17 -37.15 -0.62 -33.68
C PRO A 17 -36.19 0.45 -33.15
N MET A 18 -36.74 1.54 -32.58
CA MET A 18 -35.96 2.50 -31.79
C MET A 18 -35.53 1.81 -30.51
N SER A 19 -34.39 1.12 -30.57
CA SER A 19 -33.70 0.63 -29.38
C SER A 19 -32.93 1.79 -28.78
N ILE A 20 -33.57 2.51 -27.85
CA ILE A 20 -32.88 3.48 -27.00
C ILE A 20 -32.04 2.66 -26.03
N LYS A 21 -30.75 2.51 -26.31
CA LYS A 21 -29.79 2.15 -25.26
C LYS A 21 -29.68 3.36 -24.36
N ALA A 22 -30.27 3.28 -23.17
CA ALA A 22 -30.00 4.26 -22.13
C ALA A 22 -28.56 4.01 -21.68
N ASP A 23 -27.63 4.88 -22.10
CA ASP A 23 -26.27 4.88 -21.59
C ASP A 23 -26.25 5.47 -20.17
N CYS A 24 -25.30 5.02 -19.34
CA CYS A 24 -25.07 5.59 -18.02
C CYS A 24 -24.62 7.05 -18.15
N ALA A 25 -25.36 8.00 -17.59
CA ALA A 25 -25.00 9.40 -17.65
C ALA A 25 -23.74 9.66 -16.80
N LEU A 26 -22.88 10.59 -17.25
CA LEU A 26 -21.63 10.90 -16.54
C LEU A 26 -21.88 11.36 -15.09
N GLU A 27 -22.91 12.17 -14.87
CA GLU A 27 -23.30 12.68 -13.56
C GLU A 27 -23.70 11.55 -12.61
N GLU A 28 -24.48 10.57 -13.10
CA GLU A 28 -24.85 9.37 -12.34
C GLU A 28 -23.61 8.55 -11.99
N LYS A 29 -22.70 8.36 -12.94
CA LYS A 29 -21.44 7.65 -12.71
C LYS A 29 -20.57 8.31 -11.64
N ILE A 30 -20.48 9.65 -11.64
CA ILE A 30 -19.74 10.40 -10.62
C ILE A 30 -20.39 10.21 -9.24
N ARG A 31 -21.72 10.36 -9.14
CA ARG A 31 -22.47 10.13 -7.89
C ARG A 31 -22.24 8.71 -7.36
N LEU A 32 -22.36 7.70 -8.22
CA LEU A 32 -22.18 6.30 -7.86
C LEU A 32 -20.75 5.98 -7.41
N LYS A 33 -19.74 6.57 -8.05
CA LYS A 33 -18.34 6.46 -7.61
C LYS A 33 -18.11 7.09 -6.23
N ALA A 34 -18.73 8.23 -5.95
CA ALA A 34 -18.65 8.87 -4.63
C ALA A 34 -19.30 8.02 -3.53
N LEU A 35 -20.40 7.33 -3.85
CA LEU A 35 -20.99 6.35 -2.93
C LEU A 35 -20.07 5.14 -2.73
N ALA A 36 -19.48 4.62 -3.81
CA ALA A 36 -18.58 3.47 -3.76
C ALA A 36 -17.32 3.75 -2.92
N SER A 37 -16.78 4.97 -2.96
CA SER A 37 -15.60 5.34 -2.17
C SER A 37 -15.86 5.45 -0.67
N ASN A 38 -17.12 5.55 -0.23
CA ASN A 38 -17.48 5.62 1.18
C ASN A 38 -17.65 4.24 1.83
N ILE A 39 -17.55 3.16 1.05
CA ILE A 39 -17.59 1.80 1.55
C ILE A 39 -16.27 1.52 2.27
N ASP A 40 -16.35 1.04 3.50
CA ASP A 40 -15.18 0.69 4.31
C ASP A 40 -15.00 -0.83 4.41
N PHE A 41 -13.74 -1.25 4.40
CA PHE A 41 -13.33 -2.64 4.50
C PHE A 41 -12.37 -2.79 5.68
N SER A 42 -12.79 -3.52 6.69
CA SER A 42 -11.97 -3.87 7.85
C SER A 42 -11.85 -5.38 7.96
N TYR A 43 -10.92 -5.86 8.78
CA TYR A 43 -10.79 -7.28 9.05
C TYR A 43 -10.50 -7.58 10.51
N SER A 44 -10.98 -8.74 10.94
CA SER A 44 -10.66 -9.38 12.21
C SER A 44 -10.14 -10.80 11.95
N TYR A 45 -9.61 -11.46 12.97
CA TYR A 45 -9.11 -12.82 12.84
C TYR A 45 -9.72 -13.74 13.90
N VAL A 46 -9.84 -15.02 13.55
CA VAL A 46 -10.27 -16.10 14.45
C VAL A 46 -9.20 -17.18 14.42
N MET A 47 -8.85 -17.70 15.60
CA MET A 47 -8.04 -18.92 15.70
C MET A 47 -8.97 -20.11 15.85
N ASN A 48 -8.81 -21.10 14.99
CA ASN A 48 -9.50 -22.37 15.10
C ASN A 48 -8.74 -23.30 16.06
N ASP A 49 -9.38 -24.39 16.48
CA ASP A 49 -8.86 -25.35 17.46
C ASP A 49 -7.51 -25.98 17.09
N ASN A 50 -7.12 -25.93 15.80
CA ASN A 50 -5.84 -26.46 15.29
C ASN A 50 -4.74 -25.39 15.15
N ASP A 51 -4.84 -24.26 15.86
CA ASP A 51 -3.97 -23.07 15.69
C ASP A 51 -3.94 -22.50 14.26
N TYR A 52 -4.95 -22.86 13.45
CA TYR A 52 -5.13 -22.29 12.12
C TYR A 52 -5.86 -20.95 12.23
N LEU A 53 -5.25 -19.89 11.71
CA LEU A 53 -5.82 -18.55 11.71
C LEU A 53 -6.54 -18.27 10.40
N THR A 54 -7.79 -17.82 10.50
CA THR A 54 -8.57 -17.27 9.39
C THR A 54 -8.95 -15.83 9.66
N PHE A 55 -9.18 -15.08 8.59
CA PHE A 55 -9.65 -13.72 8.64
C PHE A 55 -11.14 -13.64 8.30
N ASN A 56 -11.81 -12.69 8.96
CA ASN A 56 -13.14 -12.24 8.63
C ASN A 56 -13.04 -10.80 8.13
N ILE A 57 -13.60 -10.51 6.97
CA ILE A 57 -13.66 -9.16 6.40
C ILE A 57 -15.03 -8.58 6.67
N THR A 58 -15.07 -7.40 7.27
CA THR A 58 -16.30 -6.66 7.56
C THR A 58 -16.38 -5.46 6.62
N ILE A 59 -17.48 -5.43 5.86
CA ILE A 59 -17.80 -4.38 4.91
C ILE A 59 -18.89 -3.52 5.52
N THR A 60 -18.68 -2.20 5.57
CA THR A 60 -19.68 -1.25 6.08
C THR A 60 -20.01 -0.17 5.06
N ASN A 61 -21.15 0.50 5.27
CA ASN A 61 -21.59 1.63 4.44
C ASN A 61 -21.90 1.28 2.98
N LEU A 62 -22.34 0.05 2.70
CA LEU A 62 -22.78 -0.35 1.37
C LEU A 62 -24.13 0.30 1.04
N HIS A 63 -24.17 1.22 0.08
CA HIS A 63 -25.40 1.90 -0.34
C HIS A 63 -26.33 0.99 -1.19
N PRO A 64 -27.68 1.10 -1.12
CA PRO A 64 -28.62 0.29 -1.91
C PRO A 64 -28.44 0.32 -3.44
N ASP A 65 -27.91 1.43 -3.95
CA ASP A 65 -27.57 1.60 -5.38
C ASP A 65 -26.34 0.78 -5.81
N LEU A 66 -25.69 0.08 -4.88
CA LEU A 66 -24.44 -0.65 -5.08
C LEU A 66 -24.57 -2.10 -4.60
N TYR A 67 -23.75 -2.97 -5.16
CA TYR A 67 -23.50 -4.31 -4.64
C TYR A 67 -22.02 -4.65 -4.82
N ILE A 68 -21.54 -5.65 -4.08
CA ILE A 68 -20.14 -6.06 -4.08
C ILE A 68 -20.03 -7.46 -4.65
N TYR A 69 -19.02 -7.69 -5.47
CA TYR A 69 -18.60 -9.01 -5.91
C TYR A 69 -17.25 -9.38 -5.28
N ASP A 70 -17.27 -10.42 -4.45
CA ASP A 70 -16.07 -11.06 -3.93
C ASP A 70 -15.51 -11.99 -5.00
N ASN A 71 -14.36 -11.61 -5.56
CA ASN A 71 -13.70 -12.37 -6.62
C ASN A 71 -13.02 -13.65 -6.09
N ASN A 72 -12.70 -13.72 -4.80
CA ASN A 72 -12.07 -14.88 -4.18
C ASN A 72 -13.10 -15.98 -3.91
N LYS A 73 -14.32 -15.61 -3.50
CA LYS A 73 -15.42 -16.54 -3.21
C LYS A 73 -16.48 -16.64 -4.29
N LEU A 74 -16.36 -15.85 -5.34
CA LEU A 74 -17.32 -15.79 -6.45
C LEU A 74 -18.76 -15.51 -5.99
N THR A 75 -18.91 -14.65 -4.98
CA THR A 75 -20.19 -14.38 -4.30
C THR A 75 -20.54 -12.90 -4.34
N TYR A 76 -21.84 -12.59 -4.46
CA TYR A 76 -22.37 -11.23 -4.45
C TYR A 76 -22.95 -10.86 -3.08
N TYR A 77 -22.70 -9.63 -2.66
CA TYR A 77 -23.20 -9.05 -1.41
C TYR A 77 -23.97 -7.77 -1.72
N TYR A 78 -25.20 -7.69 -1.22
CA TYR A 78 -26.09 -6.55 -1.42
C TYR A 78 -26.26 -5.78 -0.12
N HIS A 79 -26.70 -4.53 -0.23
CA HIS A 79 -27.06 -3.71 0.93
C HIS A 79 -28.04 -4.47 1.85
N ASN A 80 -27.76 -4.44 3.15
CA ASN A 80 -28.63 -4.95 4.19
C ASN A 80 -29.02 -3.82 5.16
N LYS A 81 -30.05 -4.06 5.98
CA LYS A 81 -30.58 -3.06 6.91
C LYS A 81 -29.59 -2.67 8.02
N ASP A 82 -28.67 -3.57 8.33
CA ASP A 82 -27.67 -3.38 9.38
C ASP A 82 -26.48 -2.54 8.91
N ASN A 83 -26.41 -2.25 7.60
CA ASN A 83 -25.33 -1.50 6.95
C ASN A 83 -23.93 -2.09 7.19
N GLU A 84 -23.87 -3.38 7.53
CA GLU A 84 -22.67 -4.12 7.86
C GLU A 84 -22.81 -5.57 7.39
N THR A 85 -21.80 -6.09 6.68
CA THR A 85 -21.73 -7.49 6.26
C THR A 85 -20.35 -8.04 6.62
N THR A 86 -20.32 -9.09 7.45
CA THR A 86 -19.09 -9.81 7.78
C THR A 86 -19.00 -11.12 7.02
N ILE A 87 -17.86 -11.34 6.36
CA ILE A 87 -17.58 -12.52 5.54
C ILE A 87 -16.39 -13.25 6.15
N SER A 88 -16.59 -14.49 6.56
CA SER A 88 -15.57 -15.25 7.31
C SER A 88 -14.80 -16.26 6.47
N GLY A 89 -13.58 -16.60 6.86
CA GLY A 89 -12.82 -17.71 6.27
C GLY A 89 -11.98 -17.32 5.07
N TYR A 90 -11.26 -16.21 5.17
CA TYR A 90 -10.17 -15.88 4.26
C TYR A 90 -8.83 -16.33 4.85
N ASP A 91 -7.93 -16.79 3.98
CA ASP A 91 -6.61 -17.24 4.39
C ASP A 91 -5.67 -16.06 4.67
N GLN A 92 -4.80 -16.25 5.65
CA GLN A 92 -3.69 -15.34 5.94
C GLN A 92 -2.77 -15.15 4.72
N GLY A 93 -2.17 -13.96 4.60
CA GLY A 93 -1.25 -13.64 3.49
C GLY A 93 -1.93 -13.44 2.13
N SER A 94 -3.25 -13.52 2.07
CA SER A 94 -3.99 -13.32 0.82
C SER A 94 -4.34 -11.84 0.61
N SER A 95 -4.50 -11.45 -0.65
CA SER A 95 -5.08 -10.16 -1.04
C SER A 95 -6.47 -10.41 -1.61
N VAL A 96 -7.50 -10.08 -0.84
CA VAL A 96 -8.90 -10.33 -1.22
C VAL A 96 -9.41 -9.19 -2.09
N ARG A 97 -9.97 -9.51 -3.25
CA ARG A 97 -10.46 -8.53 -4.24
C ARG A 97 -11.97 -8.40 -4.19
N PHE A 98 -12.44 -7.18 -3.99
CA PHE A 98 -13.85 -6.81 -4.05
C PHE A 98 -14.10 -5.82 -5.18
N ASP A 99 -14.99 -6.16 -6.10
CA ASP A 99 -15.48 -5.21 -7.10
C ASP A 99 -16.79 -4.59 -6.60
N ILE A 100 -16.85 -3.26 -6.54
CA ILE A 100 -18.06 -2.51 -6.20
C ILE A 100 -18.75 -2.14 -7.50
N ILE A 101 -19.99 -2.59 -7.63
CA ILE A 101 -20.74 -2.58 -8.88
C ILE A 101 -22.05 -1.81 -8.68
N SER A 102 -22.41 -1.03 -9.69
CA SER A 102 -23.68 -0.30 -9.72
C SER A 102 -24.87 -1.25 -9.87
N ASN A 103 -25.90 -1.01 -9.06
CA ASN A 103 -27.24 -1.58 -9.18
C ASN A 103 -28.27 -0.57 -9.73
N TYR A 104 -27.83 0.63 -10.15
CA TYR A 104 -28.72 1.76 -10.43
C TYR A 104 -28.93 2.00 -11.92
N GLY A 105 -30.19 2.09 -12.33
CA GLY A 105 -30.61 2.61 -13.64
C GLY A 105 -29.89 1.99 -14.85
N SER A 106 -29.50 2.84 -15.80
CA SER A 106 -28.69 2.47 -16.97
C SER A 106 -27.25 2.11 -16.64
N CYS A 107 -26.76 2.48 -15.45
CA CYS A 107 -25.42 2.15 -14.98
C CYS A 107 -25.30 0.75 -14.39
N LYS A 108 -26.38 -0.04 -14.37
CA LYS A 108 -26.39 -1.36 -13.71
C LYS A 108 -25.35 -2.30 -14.32
N GLY A 109 -24.54 -2.93 -13.45
CA GLY A 109 -23.47 -3.84 -13.85
C GLY A 109 -22.13 -3.17 -14.12
N GLU A 110 -22.04 -1.84 -14.09
CA GLU A 110 -20.75 -1.16 -14.20
C GLU A 110 -19.92 -1.31 -12.92
N ILE A 111 -18.68 -1.76 -13.06
CA ILE A 111 -17.69 -1.74 -11.97
C ILE A 111 -17.26 -0.28 -11.76
N LEU A 112 -17.51 0.23 -10.56
CA LEU A 112 -17.24 1.61 -10.19
C LEU A 112 -15.86 1.75 -9.51
N PHE A 113 -15.51 0.76 -8.68
CA PHE A 113 -14.28 0.71 -7.90
C PHE A 113 -13.89 -0.75 -7.62
N THR A 114 -12.59 -1.01 -7.48
CA THR A 114 -12.07 -2.30 -7.02
C THR A 114 -11.24 -2.05 -5.76
N ASN A 115 -11.60 -2.72 -4.67
CA ASN A 115 -10.89 -2.67 -3.40
C ASN A 115 -10.09 -3.97 -3.19
N TYR A 116 -8.89 -3.84 -2.62
CA TYR A 116 -8.06 -4.97 -2.22
C TYR A 116 -7.79 -4.91 -0.72
N VAL A 117 -8.19 -5.97 0.00
CA VAL A 117 -7.91 -6.14 1.42
C VAL A 117 -6.70 -7.06 1.56
N ALA A 118 -5.56 -6.50 1.94
CA ALA A 118 -4.34 -7.27 2.18
C ALA A 118 -4.35 -7.86 3.60
N LEU A 119 -4.43 -9.18 3.68
CA LEU A 119 -4.45 -9.91 4.94
C LEU A 119 -3.02 -10.33 5.33
N PRO A 120 -2.54 -10.02 6.54
CA PRO A 120 -1.18 -10.33 6.92
C PRO A 120 -0.96 -11.83 7.14
N HIS A 121 0.29 -12.26 7.08
CA HIS A 121 0.70 -13.58 7.57
C HIS A 121 0.79 -13.57 9.10
N TYR A 122 0.31 -14.62 9.74
CA TYR A 122 0.44 -14.86 11.17
C TYR A 122 1.71 -15.65 11.46
N ASN A 123 2.55 -15.09 12.32
CA ASN A 123 3.73 -15.76 12.80
C ASN A 123 3.40 -16.61 14.03
N ARG A 124 3.44 -17.94 13.88
CA ARG A 124 3.22 -18.87 15.01
C ARG A 124 4.22 -18.72 16.17
N PHE A 125 5.40 -18.15 15.91
CA PHE A 125 6.46 -18.01 16.89
C PHE A 125 6.41 -16.72 17.70
N TYR A 126 5.49 -15.78 17.41
CA TYR A 126 5.48 -14.47 18.07
C TYR A 126 5.35 -14.50 19.60
N LYS A 127 4.75 -15.58 20.13
CA LYS A 127 4.58 -15.84 21.57
C LYS A 127 5.70 -16.72 22.16
N ASN A 128 6.68 -17.12 21.36
CA ASN A 128 7.76 -17.97 21.85
C ASN A 128 8.61 -17.19 22.88
N PRO A 129 9.00 -17.78 24.03
CA PRO A 129 9.85 -17.12 25.01
C PRO A 129 11.18 -16.59 24.45
N LEU A 130 11.70 -17.21 23.39
CA LEU A 130 12.90 -16.72 22.71
C LEU A 130 12.70 -15.36 22.03
N CYS A 131 11.47 -14.92 21.80
CA CYS A 131 11.16 -13.59 21.27
C CYS A 131 11.08 -12.48 22.31
N GLN A 132 11.12 -12.82 23.61
CA GLN A 132 11.09 -11.81 24.66
C GLN A 132 12.31 -10.89 24.57
N GLY A 133 12.06 -9.58 24.58
CA GLY A 133 13.05 -8.51 24.44
C GLY A 133 13.47 -8.20 22.99
N ILE A 134 12.95 -8.95 22.02
CA ILE A 134 13.23 -8.76 20.58
C ILE A 134 11.95 -8.92 19.75
N GLU A 135 10.81 -8.46 20.29
CA GLU A 135 9.47 -8.61 19.71
C GLU A 135 9.37 -7.99 18.31
N GLU A 136 10.14 -6.93 18.06
CA GLU A 136 10.23 -6.25 16.77
C GLU A 136 11.20 -6.92 15.77
N HIS A 137 11.85 -8.02 16.13
CA HIS A 137 12.64 -8.79 15.17
C HIS A 137 11.71 -9.50 14.16
N ASN A 138 12.12 -9.62 12.90
CA ASN A 138 11.29 -10.22 11.84
C ASN A 138 10.80 -11.64 12.17
N LEU A 139 11.58 -12.42 12.92
CA LEU A 139 11.17 -13.77 13.35
C LEU A 139 10.16 -13.77 14.51
N CYS A 140 9.93 -12.62 15.14
CA CYS A 140 9.16 -12.48 16.37
C CYS A 140 7.93 -11.58 16.24
N LYS A 141 7.87 -10.71 15.22
CA LYS A 141 6.66 -9.92 14.94
C LYS A 141 5.46 -10.84 14.71
N LYS A 142 4.30 -10.45 15.26
CA LYS A 142 3.03 -11.18 15.10
C LYS A 142 2.58 -11.30 13.64
N TRP A 143 2.70 -10.21 12.90
CA TRP A 143 2.23 -10.09 11.51
C TRP A 143 3.41 -10.13 10.55
N ASN A 144 4.02 -11.31 10.42
CA ASN A 144 5.10 -11.52 9.47
C ASN A 144 5.09 -12.96 8.94
N LEU A 145 5.55 -13.13 7.70
CA LEU A 145 5.73 -14.45 7.12
C LEU A 145 7.00 -15.09 7.69
N VAL A 146 6.83 -16.14 8.49
CA VAL A 146 7.94 -16.96 9.01
C VAL A 146 7.71 -18.41 8.60
N ASN A 147 8.30 -18.78 7.46
CA ASN A 147 8.22 -20.14 6.95
C ASN A 147 9.43 -20.98 7.43
N LEU A 148 9.47 -21.25 8.74
CA LEU A 148 10.55 -22.00 9.38
C LEU A 148 10.00 -23.16 10.21
N GLY A 149 10.74 -24.27 10.26
CA GLY A 149 10.56 -25.30 11.27
C GLY A 149 10.95 -24.81 12.66
N ASN A 150 10.54 -25.53 13.72
CA ASN A 150 10.83 -25.13 15.11
C ASN A 150 12.35 -25.09 15.38
N GLU A 151 13.09 -26.11 14.96
CA GLU A 151 14.55 -26.20 15.16
C GLU A 151 15.29 -25.08 14.42
N GLU A 152 14.89 -24.78 13.18
CA GLU A 152 15.48 -23.71 12.39
C GLU A 152 15.19 -22.33 13.00
N PHE A 153 13.95 -22.10 13.46
CA PHE A 153 13.58 -20.89 14.19
C PHE A 153 14.44 -20.71 15.44
N GLU A 154 14.55 -21.75 16.29
CA GLU A 154 15.35 -21.69 17.51
C GLU A 154 16.82 -21.40 17.22
N THR A 155 17.38 -22.04 16.22
CA THR A 155 18.79 -21.84 15.82
C THR A 155 19.03 -20.40 15.40
N LYS A 156 18.17 -19.85 14.52
CA LYS A 156 18.31 -18.49 14.01
C LYS A 156 18.12 -17.43 15.10
N ILE A 157 17.12 -17.61 15.97
CA ILE A 157 16.82 -16.60 17.00
C ILE A 157 17.86 -16.60 18.11
N LYS A 158 18.41 -17.77 18.49
CA LYS A 158 19.50 -17.87 19.47
C LYS A 158 20.79 -17.26 18.92
N ALA A 159 21.11 -17.50 17.64
CA ALA A 159 22.26 -16.88 16.99
C ALA A 159 22.15 -15.34 16.98
N TYR A 160 20.96 -14.81 16.69
CA TYR A 160 20.69 -13.36 16.75
C TYR A 160 20.83 -12.80 18.18
N LYS A 161 20.28 -13.47 19.19
CA LYS A 161 20.45 -13.02 20.59
C LYS A 161 21.91 -12.97 21.01
N LYS A 162 22.69 -13.99 20.62
CA LYS A 162 24.13 -14.03 20.89
C LYS A 162 24.88 -12.89 20.20
N SER A 163 24.48 -12.48 18.99
CA SER A 163 25.14 -11.33 18.34
C SER A 163 24.86 -10.00 19.04
N LEU A 164 23.70 -9.85 19.71
CA LEU A 164 23.42 -8.68 20.53
C LEU A 164 24.30 -8.64 21.79
N GLU A 165 24.52 -9.80 22.43
CA GLU A 165 25.41 -9.91 23.60
C GLU A 165 26.88 -9.58 23.24
N GLN A 166 27.32 -9.91 22.02
CA GLN A 166 28.68 -9.58 21.55
C GLN A 166 28.88 -8.09 21.22
N GLU A 167 27.81 -7.35 20.93
CA GLU A 167 27.86 -5.90 20.77
C GLU A 167 27.88 -5.15 22.12
N GLU A 168 27.45 -5.80 23.20
CA GLU A 168 27.44 -5.25 24.57
C GLU A 168 28.73 -5.52 25.36
N GLU A 169 29.66 -6.36 24.87
CA GLU A 169 30.97 -6.46 25.50
C GLU A 169 31.69 -5.10 25.40
N PRO A 170 32.20 -4.56 26.52
CA PRO A 170 32.93 -3.30 26.49
C PRO A 170 34.07 -3.47 25.49
N ILE A 171 34.14 -2.57 24.51
CA ILE A 171 35.24 -2.48 23.55
C ILE A 171 36.52 -2.49 24.37
N GLU A 172 37.22 -3.64 24.40
CA GLU A 172 38.58 -3.70 24.90
C GLU A 172 39.35 -2.76 23.98
N HIS A 173 39.79 -1.62 24.53
CA HIS A 173 40.41 -0.56 23.77
C HIS A 173 41.75 -1.05 23.22
N ASN A 174 41.69 -1.75 22.09
CA ASN A 174 42.86 -2.19 21.36
C ASN A 174 43.52 -0.93 20.79
N GLN A 175 44.76 -0.69 21.20
CA GLN A 175 45.52 0.56 21.01
C GLN A 175 45.75 0.95 19.54
N GLU A 176 45.32 0.16 18.56
CA GLU A 176 45.41 0.50 17.13
C GLU A 176 44.29 1.42 16.62
N ASN A 177 43.14 1.50 17.30
CA ASN A 177 41.99 2.31 16.85
C ASN A 177 42.05 3.80 17.26
N ASP A 178 43.01 4.18 18.10
CA ASP A 178 43.06 5.51 18.74
C ASP A 178 43.24 6.66 17.73
N VAL A 179 44.02 6.44 16.67
CA VAL A 179 44.29 7.46 15.64
C VAL A 179 43.06 7.72 14.77
N MET A 180 42.31 6.67 14.39
CA MET A 180 41.15 6.82 13.51
C MET A 180 39.98 7.46 14.25
N PHE A 181 39.77 7.12 15.53
CA PHE A 181 38.78 7.80 16.36
C PHE A 181 39.16 9.25 16.65
N ALA A 182 40.45 9.55 16.90
CA ALA A 182 40.90 10.94 17.07
C ALA A 182 40.70 11.81 15.82
N ILE A 183 40.90 11.24 14.62
CA ILE A 183 40.64 11.93 13.35
C ILE A 183 39.14 12.19 13.17
N LEU A 184 38.29 11.19 13.44
CA LEU A 184 36.83 11.33 13.34
C LEU A 184 36.28 12.33 14.34
N ASP A 185 36.77 12.32 15.58
CA ASP A 185 36.36 13.26 16.62
C ASP A 185 36.82 14.70 16.30
N PHE A 186 38.03 14.85 15.75
CA PHE A 186 38.51 16.16 15.27
C PHE A 186 37.64 16.71 14.13
N ILE A 187 37.28 15.87 13.15
CA ILE A 187 36.40 16.26 12.05
C ILE A 187 35.00 16.62 12.58
N ALA A 188 34.44 15.81 13.49
CA ALA A 188 33.12 16.07 14.07
C ALA A 188 33.09 17.38 14.87
N LYS A 189 34.14 17.65 15.66
CA LYS A 189 34.25 18.83 16.52
C LYS A 189 34.47 20.13 15.75
N TYR A 190 35.20 20.08 14.65
CA TYR A 190 35.57 21.27 13.87
C TYR A 190 34.85 21.36 12.51
N ASN A 191 33.84 20.53 12.25
CA ASN A 191 33.13 20.44 10.97
C ASN A 191 32.66 21.80 10.42
N ILE A 192 32.09 22.66 11.26
CA ILE A 192 31.56 23.98 10.90
C ILE A 192 32.69 24.92 10.43
N TYR A 193 33.85 24.87 11.09
CA TYR A 193 35.00 25.70 10.72
C TYR A 193 35.67 25.20 9.42
N ILE A 194 35.75 23.88 9.25
CA ILE A 194 36.29 23.26 8.03
C ILE A 194 35.39 23.59 6.82
N PHE A 195 34.08 23.43 6.95
CA PHE A 195 33.13 23.81 5.89
C PHE A 195 33.15 25.31 5.60
N GLY A 196 33.22 26.15 6.63
CA GLY A 196 33.34 27.61 6.48
C GLY A 196 34.59 28.01 5.70
N GLY A 197 35.75 27.40 6.00
CA GLY A 197 37.00 27.66 5.29
C GLY A 197 36.95 27.29 3.80
N ILE A 198 36.37 26.13 3.47
CA ILE A 198 36.21 25.68 2.08
C ILE A 198 35.33 26.65 1.29
N ILE A 199 34.25 27.15 1.89
CA ILE A 199 33.35 28.12 1.25
C ILE A 199 34.09 29.45 0.97
N VAL A 200 34.89 29.95 1.92
CA VAL A 200 35.65 31.19 1.75
C VAL A 200 36.73 31.06 0.69
N ILE A 201 37.48 29.96 0.68
CA ILE A 201 38.52 29.70 -0.33
C ILE A 201 37.89 29.50 -1.71
N GLY A 202 36.81 28.72 -1.79
CA GLY A 202 36.09 28.46 -3.05
C GLY A 202 35.50 29.73 -3.65
N SER A 203 34.84 30.56 -2.83
CA SER A 203 34.31 31.86 -3.28
C SER A 203 35.42 32.84 -3.68
N GLY A 204 36.55 32.85 -2.95
CA GLY A 204 37.73 33.63 -3.32
C GLY A 204 38.35 33.20 -4.66
N LEU A 205 38.46 31.89 -4.93
CA LEU A 205 38.92 31.35 -6.20
C LEU A 205 37.98 31.69 -7.36
N ILE A 206 36.67 31.55 -7.16
CA ILE A 206 35.66 31.92 -8.16
C ILE A 206 35.73 33.42 -8.47
N PHE A 207 35.89 34.27 -7.44
CA PHE A 207 36.05 35.71 -7.61
C PHE A 207 37.35 36.07 -8.36
N TYR A 208 38.46 35.40 -8.03
CA TYR A 208 39.73 35.58 -8.72
C TYR A 208 39.65 35.19 -10.20
N LEU A 209 39.01 34.06 -10.52
CA LEU A 209 38.81 33.60 -11.89
C LEU A 209 37.92 34.57 -12.69
N LYS A 210 36.80 35.03 -12.11
CA LYS A 210 35.96 36.06 -12.76
C LYS A 210 36.70 37.36 -13.05
N ARG A 211 37.56 37.80 -12.12
CA ARG A 211 38.33 39.04 -12.30
C ARG A 211 39.43 38.90 -13.38
N LYS A 212 39.94 37.68 -13.59
CA LYS A 212 40.85 37.40 -14.69
C LYS A 212 40.13 37.44 -16.04
N ASP A 213 38.92 36.89 -16.13
CA ASP A 213 38.11 36.90 -17.35
C ASP A 213 37.64 38.32 -17.74
N ASP A 214 37.35 39.19 -16.77
CA ASP A 214 37.00 40.60 -17.01
C ASP A 214 38.18 41.44 -17.53
N PHE A 215 39.43 41.09 -17.19
CA PHE A 215 40.62 41.81 -17.67
C PHE A 215 40.97 41.48 -19.14
N ASP A 216 40.65 40.27 -19.61
CA ASP A 216 40.90 39.85 -20.99
C ASP A 216 39.94 40.50 -22.01
N LEU A 217 38.78 40.99 -21.57
CA LEU A 217 37.81 41.70 -22.43
C LEU A 217 38.13 43.19 -22.66
N SER A 218 39.09 43.77 -21.94
CA SER A 218 39.50 45.19 -22.14
C SER A 218 40.68 45.36 -23.11
N THR A 219 41.23 44.26 -23.63
CA THR A 219 42.39 44.26 -24.54
C THR A 219 42.02 43.77 -25.94
N LYS A 220 40.88 44.25 -26.48
CA LYS A 220 40.54 44.05 -27.89
C LYS A 220 39.83 45.26 -28.48
#